data_AF-A0AA41WRM8-F1
#
_entry.id   AF-A0AA41WRM8-F1
#
_cell.length_a   1.000
_cell.length_b   1.000
_cell.length_c   1.000
_cell.angle_alpha   90.00
_cell.angle_beta   90.00
_cell.angle_gamma   90.00
#
_symmetry.space_group_name_H-M   'P 1'
#
loop_
_entity.id
_entity.type
_entity.pdbx_description
1 polymer ?
#
loop_
_entity_poly.entity_id
_entity_poly.type
_entity_poly.pdbx_seq_one_letter_code
_entity_poly.pdbx_strand_id
1 'polypeptide(L)'
;MIDFKDIPDELIRARGQYATVRSALDDEMRNMQTLCAVISSRSASVLRDLQEGHDVKHVLDEMRDKINEMETSAKSIKAMQAQRAELKSAAWS
;
A
#
# COMPACT_ATOMS: atom_id res chain seq x y z
N MET A 1 -29.19 -4.44 15.94
CA MET A 1 -28.60 -3.09 16.00
C MET A 1 -27.79 -3.05 17.28
N ILE A 2 -26.46 -2.88 17.20
CA ILE A 2 -25.61 -2.80 18.41
C ILE A 2 -26.01 -1.49 19.13
N ASP A 3 -26.42 -1.56 20.39
CA ASP A 3 -26.75 -0.37 21.18
C ASP A 3 -25.44 0.27 21.64
N PHE A 4 -25.14 1.47 21.14
CA PHE A 4 -23.90 2.20 21.43
C PHE A 4 -24.00 3.05 22.69
N LYS A 5 -25.17 3.08 23.36
CA LYS A 5 -25.43 3.96 24.51
C LYS A 5 -24.51 3.72 25.71
N ASP A 6 -23.93 2.52 25.82
CA ASP A 6 -23.03 2.15 26.93
C ASP A 6 -21.55 2.19 26.55
N ILE A 7 -21.20 2.58 25.32
CA ILE A 7 -19.80 2.66 24.85
C ILE A 7 -19.31 4.10 24.98
N PRO A 8 -18.18 4.35 25.67
CA PRO A 8 -17.60 5.69 25.74
C PRO A 8 -17.33 6.27 24.36
N ASP A 9 -17.70 7.54 24.11
CA ASP A 9 -17.48 8.24 22.84
C ASP A 9 -16.01 8.21 22.39
N GLU A 10 -15.08 8.27 23.35
CA GLU A 10 -13.64 8.16 23.10
C GLU A 10 -13.27 6.81 22.49
N LEU A 11 -13.88 5.72 22.95
CA LEU A 11 -13.67 4.37 22.43
C LEU A 11 -14.26 4.22 21.02
N ILE A 12 -15.42 4.83 20.76
CA ILE A 12 -16.01 4.89 19.41
C ILE A 12 -15.07 5.63 18.45
N ARG A 13 -14.53 6.78 18.87
CA ARG A 13 -13.58 7.57 18.08
C ARG A 13 -12.29 6.80 17.80
N ALA A 14 -11.72 6.14 18.81
CA ALA A 14 -10.50 5.35 18.65
C ALA A 14 -10.69 4.18 17.67
N ARG A 15 -11.84 3.49 17.74
CA ARG A 15 -12.21 2.44 16.77
C ARG A 15 -12.38 2.99 15.35
N GLY A 16 -12.99 4.17 15.22
CA GLY A 16 -13.13 4.86 13.93
C GLY A 16 -11.78 5.17 13.31
N GLN A 17 -10.86 5.78 14.07
CA GLN A 17 -9.49 6.08 13.62
C GLN A 17 -8.73 4.81 13.23
N TYR A 18 -8.81 3.77 14.05
CA TYR A 18 -8.20 2.47 13.74
C TYR A 18 -8.73 1.87 12.43
N ALA A 19 -10.06 1.90 12.23
CA ALA A 19 -10.70 1.36 11.03
C ALA A 19 -10.26 2.14 9.77
N THR A 20 -10.15 3.47 9.85
CA THR A 20 -9.66 4.32 8.77
C THR A 20 -8.23 3.96 8.38
N VAL A 21 -7.31 3.89 9.34
CA VAL A 21 -5.90 3.54 9.07
C VAL A 21 -5.79 2.11 8.52
N ARG A 22 -6.60 1.17 9.01
CA ARG A 22 -6.64 -0.19 8.47
C ARG A 22 -7.08 -0.21 7.00
N SER A 23 -8.14 0.53 6.66
CA SER A 23 -8.61 0.58 5.27
C SER A 23 -7.56 1.19 4.35
N ALA A 24 -6.94 2.30 4.76
CA ALA A 24 -5.88 2.94 3.98
C ALA A 24 -4.67 2.01 3.78
N LEU A 25 -4.30 1.24 4.81
CA LEU A 25 -3.25 0.23 4.72
C LEU A 25 -3.61 -0.88 3.71
N ASP A 26 -4.84 -1.39 3.76
CA ASP A 26 -5.30 -2.44 2.84
C ASP A 26 -5.28 -1.93 1.38
N ASP A 27 -5.67 -0.69 1.14
CA ASP A 27 -5.65 -0.07 -0.19
C ASP A 27 -4.22 0.17 -0.69
N GLU A 28 -3.30 0.62 0.17
CA GLU A 28 -1.90 0.81 -0.20
C GLU A 28 -1.20 -0.54 -0.48
N MET A 29 -1.56 -1.60 0.25
CA MET A 29 -1.07 -2.95 -0.05
C MET A 29 -1.56 -3.45 -1.41
N ARG A 30 -2.80 -3.14 -1.82
CA ARG A 30 -3.30 -3.45 -3.18
C ARG A 30 -2.57 -2.62 -4.24
N ASN A 31 -2.28 -1.36 -3.95
CA ASN A 31 -1.47 -0.51 -4.83
C ASN A 31 -0.08 -1.13 -5.07
N MET A 32 0.61 -1.55 -4.01
CA MET A 32 1.89 -2.26 -4.10
C MET A 32 1.80 -3.53 -4.95
N GLN A 33 0.76 -4.36 -4.77
CA GLN A 33 0.54 -5.55 -5.59
C GLN A 33 0.38 -5.21 -7.08
N THR A 34 -0.32 -4.12 -7.38
CA THR A 34 -0.50 -3.63 -8.75
C THR A 34 0.82 -3.20 -9.37
N LEU A 35 1.64 -2.45 -8.62
CA LEU A 35 2.98 -2.04 -9.06
C LEU A 35 3.89 -3.25 -9.34
N CYS A 36 3.89 -4.26 -8.46
CA CYS A 36 4.61 -5.51 -8.67
C CYS A 36 4.16 -6.24 -9.95
N ALA A 37 2.86 -6.28 -10.23
CA ALA A 37 2.32 -6.91 -11.43
C ALA A 37 2.79 -6.16 -12.70
N VAL A 38 2.77 -4.83 -12.69
CA VAL A 38 3.25 -3.99 -13.80
C VAL A 38 4.72 -4.24 -14.10
N ILE A 39 5.58 -4.25 -13.06
CA ILE A 39 7.02 -4.51 -13.24
C ILE A 39 7.26 -5.93 -13.76
N SER A 40 6.55 -6.92 -13.21
CA SER A 40 6.71 -8.33 -13.62
C SER A 40 6.32 -8.51 -15.10
N SER A 41 5.21 -7.90 -15.53
CA SER A 41 4.78 -7.93 -16.92
C SER A 41 5.77 -7.24 -17.86
N ARG A 42 6.30 -6.08 -17.46
CA ARG A 42 7.21 -5.30 -18.31
C ARG A 42 8.61 -5.90 -18.41
N SER A 43 9.10 -6.54 -17.34
CA SER A 43 10.39 -7.23 -17.33
C SER A 43 10.49 -8.29 -18.43
N ALA A 44 9.41 -9.05 -18.65
CA ALA A 44 9.37 -10.08 -19.69
C ALA A 44 9.43 -9.48 -21.11
N SER A 45 8.76 -8.35 -21.33
CA SER A 45 8.80 -7.65 -22.62
C SER A 45 10.18 -7.05 -22.89
N VAL A 46 10.81 -6.41 -21.89
CA VAL A 46 12.16 -5.83 -22.03
C VAL A 46 13.19 -6.89 -22.44
N LEU A 47 13.14 -8.08 -21.86
CA LEU A 47 14.05 -9.16 -22.23
C LEU A 47 13.88 -9.60 -23.69
N ARG A 48 12.65 -9.62 -24.20
CA ARG A 48 12.36 -9.94 -25.60
C ARG A 48 12.84 -8.84 -26.53
N ASP A 49 12.50 -7.59 -26.23
CA ASP A 49 12.88 -6.43 -27.03
C ASP A 49 14.42 -6.29 -27.13
N LEU A 50 15.14 -6.56 -26.03
CA LEU A 50 16.60 -6.63 -26.02
C LEU A 50 17.17 -7.74 -26.92
N GLN A 51 16.55 -8.93 -26.92
CA GLN A 51 16.97 -10.04 -27.77
C GLN A 51 16.76 -9.74 -29.25
N GLU A 52 15.71 -9.00 -29.58
CA GLU A 52 15.37 -8.57 -30.94
C GLU A 52 16.17 -7.32 -31.39
N GLY A 53 17.01 -6.75 -30.51
CA GLY A 53 17.87 -5.61 -30.79
C GLY A 53 17.17 -4.25 -30.75
N HIS A 54 15.99 -4.17 -30.13
CA HIS A 54 15.26 -2.92 -29.93
C HIS A 54 15.88 -2.08 -28.81
N ASP A 55 15.74 -0.75 -28.92
CA ASP A 55 16.06 0.16 -27.83
C ASP A 55 14.99 0.06 -26.73
N VAL A 56 15.41 -0.33 -25.53
CA VAL A 56 14.55 -0.50 -24.35
C VAL A 56 14.71 0.61 -23.32
N LYS A 57 15.51 1.65 -23.59
CA LYS A 57 15.85 2.69 -22.62
C LYS A 57 14.60 3.33 -22.01
N HIS A 58 13.63 3.70 -22.83
CA HIS A 58 12.38 4.30 -22.37
C HIS A 58 11.61 3.38 -21.41
N VAL A 59 11.57 2.07 -21.70
CA VAL A 59 10.88 1.09 -20.86
C VAL A 59 11.61 0.91 -19.52
N LEU A 60 12.95 0.92 -19.53
CA LEU A 60 13.76 0.86 -18.31
C LEU A 60 13.58 2.11 -17.43
N ASP A 61 13.45 3.29 -18.03
CA ASP A 61 13.17 4.54 -17.31
C ASP A 61 11.77 4.48 -16.66
N GLU A 62 10.74 4.03 -17.38
CA GLU A 62 9.40 3.82 -16.80
C GLU A 62 9.40 2.77 -15.68
N MET A 63 10.19 1.70 -15.81
CA MET A 63 10.33 0.70 -14.75
C MET A 63 11.01 1.28 -13.51
N ARG A 64 12.02 2.14 -13.68
CA ARG A 64 12.66 2.85 -12.57
C ARG A 64 11.67 3.75 -11.84
N ASP A 65 10.81 4.47 -12.57
CA ASP A 65 9.77 5.28 -11.95
C ASP A 65 8.79 4.44 -11.13
N LYS A 66 8.39 3.26 -11.64
CA LYS A 66 7.57 2.32 -10.87
C LYS A 66 8.26 1.76 -9.63
N ILE A 67 9.58 1.55 -9.68
CA ILE A 67 10.36 1.16 -8.49
C ILE A 67 10.36 2.30 -7.46
N ASN A 68 10.51 3.55 -7.89
CA ASN A 68 10.44 4.72 -6.99
C ASN A 68 9.04 4.85 -6.34
N GLU A 69 7.97 4.60 -7.10
CA GLU A 69 6.60 4.54 -6.58
C GLU A 69 6.47 3.41 -5.54
N MET A 70 7.06 2.23 -5.80
CA MET A 70 7.08 1.13 -4.82
C MET A 70 7.84 1.48 -3.55
N GLU A 71 9.00 2.12 -3.63
CA GLU A 71 9.73 2.56 -2.43
C GLU A 71 8.90 3.53 -1.58
N THR A 72 8.16 4.41 -2.23
CA THR A 72 7.27 5.37 -1.57
C THR A 72 6.09 4.65 -0.90
N SER A 73 5.44 3.74 -1.63
CA SER A 73 4.36 2.90 -1.11
C SER A 73 4.83 2.05 0.08
N ALA A 74 6.03 1.46 0.02
CA ALA A 74 6.61 0.66 1.10
C ALA A 74 6.84 1.48 2.38
N LYS A 75 7.30 2.73 2.26
CA LYS A 75 7.45 3.65 3.40
C LYS A 75 6.08 4.00 3.99
N SER A 76 5.08 4.26 3.15
CA SER A 76 3.69 4.54 3.56
C SER A 76 3.08 3.36 4.33
N ILE A 77 3.21 2.13 3.80
CA ILE A 77 2.76 0.90 4.45
C ILE A 77 3.38 0.75 5.84
N LYS A 78 4.70 0.92 5.97
CA LYS A 78 5.38 0.82 7.28
C LYS A 78 4.87 1.85 8.27
N ALA A 79 4.68 3.10 7.84
CA ALA A 79 4.14 4.16 8.68
C ALA A 79 2.71 3.84 9.16
N MET A 80 1.83 3.41 8.24
CA MET A 80 0.46 3.02 8.59
C MET A 80 0.40 1.77 9.48
N GLN A 81 1.31 0.81 9.29
CA GLN A 81 1.41 -0.35 10.19
C GLN A 81 1.77 0.05 11.61
N ALA A 82 2.73 0.98 11.78
CA ALA A 82 3.10 1.52 13.08
C ALA A 82 1.92 2.27 13.72
N GLN A 83 1.29 3.19 12.99
CA GLN A 83 0.11 3.93 13.45
C GLN A 83 -1.05 2.99 13.83
N ARG A 84 -1.30 1.95 13.04
CA ARG A 84 -2.32 0.94 13.35
C ARG A 84 -2.01 0.17 14.63
N ALA A 85 -0.74 -0.14 14.90
CA ALA A 85 -0.33 -0.83 16.12
C ALA A 85 -0.55 0.04 17.36
N GLU A 86 -0.23 1.34 17.28
CA GLU A 86 -0.47 2.32 18.33
C GLU A 86 -1.97 2.50 18.62
N LEU A 87 -2.79 2.61 17.58
CA LEU A 87 -4.24 2.77 17.72
C LEU A 87 -4.96 1.51 18.22
N LYS A 88 -4.34 0.33 18.07
CA LYS A 88 -4.97 -0.94 18.44
C LYS A 88 -5.28 -1.02 19.93
N SER A 89 -4.37 -0.55 20.79
CA SER A 89 -4.60 -0.56 22.24
C SER A 89 -5.75 0.35 22.62
N ALA A 90 -5.79 1.58 22.10
CA ALA A 90 -6.85 2.54 22.38
C ALA A 90 -8.24 2.12 21.83
N ALA A 91 -8.29 1.36 20.74
CA ALA A 91 -9.55 0.89 20.15
C ALA A 91 -10.20 -0.30 20.87
N TRP A 92 -9.43 -1.01 21.70
CA TRP A 92 -9.82 -2.28 22.33
C TRP A 92 -9.51 -2.38 23.84
N SER A 93 -9.08 -1.29 24.47
CA SER A 93 -9.05 -1.10 25.93
C SER A 93 -10.44 -0.85 26.47
#